data_AF-A0A2G4SZT1-F1
#
_entry.id   AF-A0A2G4SZT1-F1
#
_cell.length_a   1.000
_cell.length_b   1.000
_cell.length_c   1.000
_cell.angle_alpha   90.00
_cell.angle_beta   90.00
_cell.angle_gamma   90.00
#
_symmetry.space_group_name_H-M   'P 1'
#
loop_
_entity.id
_entity.type
_entity.pdbx_description
1 polymer ?
#
loop_
_entity_poly.entity_id
_entity_poly.type
_entity_poly.pdbx_seq_one_letter_code
_entity_poly.pdbx_strand_id
1 'polypeptide(L)'
;MSEYAGIRLSWERVIAAAKNLPDPASVSQEMQAEQDNNRQERYLLFALENIFTITSQAIGYTAFMATMIQELSHNCPVSMAFLRHVVDKSELPDGQTLETVSRMILEKSCINGYILWILLARKFAGHLTESLWSDKVYDHLIKVIQSENDAKRLYALLALESFAMTGNIKRYIMHRDIQHTLNCILLDCNSALESTPSPLHMAPSKRGPPSRRPRSINFSVLLLPFMKKKKIPIMTVMHKSTCQKKQSRLSHTALIHCTDKCHVLYQTKYCVQWSLMHVFTDDKNRAPFAEPKLIAHHALYEFRNDNPFLLQTIRSSTMMTNRTGVWYYEVMLITSGVVHVGWASPSSQFIPEQGYGVGDNMNGFAFDSYRGVLWTSGKAVYPDDNPIVCHAGDVIGTLLNLKKGYCSFFVNGQEIELSIELTSATQMFPAVSLTSHQQIAINYGDRPWFCPPPMKATPVCSLYKERQVNYPDISDNDDLLCILCYAEPRDTTLYPCLHEQFGQSCVKSLKTCPLCRMEIYKKKKKNKYAGGETKANDIRL
;
A
#
# COMPACT_ATOMS: atom_id res chain seq x y z
N MET A 1 25.50 28.74 7.50
CA MET A 1 24.18 28.61 6.85
C MET A 1 23.21 29.47 7.65
N SER A 2 22.69 30.55 7.07
CA SER A 2 21.67 31.35 7.77
C SER A 2 20.42 30.49 7.93
N GLU A 3 20.07 30.13 9.17
CA GLU A 3 18.74 29.61 9.48
C GLU A 3 17.73 30.62 8.97
N TYR A 4 16.90 30.23 8.00
CA TYR A 4 15.63 30.89 7.81
C TYR A 4 14.77 30.51 9.01
N ALA A 5 14.92 31.22 10.14
CA ALA A 5 14.15 31.00 11.36
C ALA A 5 12.63 30.94 11.07
N GLY A 6 12.18 31.67 10.04
CA GLY A 6 10.80 31.64 9.57
C GLY A 6 10.32 30.30 8.99
N ILE A 7 11.19 29.47 8.39
CA ILE A 7 10.79 28.16 7.83
C ILE A 7 10.47 27.19 8.97
N ARG A 8 11.36 27.10 9.96
CA ARG A 8 11.19 26.23 11.12
C ARG A 8 9.91 26.58 11.86
N LEU A 9 9.73 27.86 12.19
CA LEU A 9 8.51 28.31 12.87
C LEU A 9 7.24 28.06 12.04
N SER A 10 7.28 28.30 10.72
CA SER A 10 6.14 28.01 9.85
C SER A 10 5.82 26.52 9.80
N TRP A 11 6.82 25.66 9.77
CA TRP A 11 6.62 24.21 9.82
C TRP A 11 6.02 23.76 11.17
N GLU A 12 6.55 24.26 12.28
CA GLU A 12 6.02 23.97 13.62
C GLU A 12 4.57 24.42 13.74
N ARG A 13 4.21 25.57 13.17
CA ARG A 13 2.82 26.06 13.09
C ARG A 13 1.90 25.16 12.26
N VAL A 14 2.35 24.67 11.11
CA VAL A 14 1.59 23.70 10.29
C VAL A 14 1.27 22.46 11.10
N ILE A 15 2.27 21.90 11.78
CA ILE A 15 2.10 20.69 12.59
C ILE A 15 1.23 20.94 13.83
N ALA A 16 1.39 22.08 14.50
CA ALA A 16 0.58 22.44 15.65
C ALA A 16 -0.89 22.61 15.27
N ALA A 17 -1.18 23.39 14.22
CA ALA A 17 -2.54 23.59 13.73
C ALA A 17 -3.20 22.27 13.32
N ALA A 18 -2.49 21.40 12.61
CA ALA A 18 -3.04 20.12 12.17
C ALA A 18 -3.29 19.10 13.30
N LYS A 19 -2.63 19.28 14.46
CA LYS A 19 -2.86 18.48 15.67
C LYS A 19 -3.81 19.17 16.66
N ASN A 20 -4.42 20.30 16.29
CA ASN A 20 -5.21 21.16 17.16
C ASN A 20 -4.44 21.61 18.43
N LEU A 21 -3.15 21.89 18.29
CA LEU A 21 -2.27 22.41 19.34
C LEU A 21 -2.13 23.95 19.24
N PRO A 22 -1.79 24.65 20.34
CA PRO A 22 -1.60 26.10 20.34
C PRO A 22 -0.43 26.55 19.44
N ASP A 23 -0.46 27.81 18.98
CA ASP A 23 0.61 28.39 18.15
C ASP A 23 1.94 28.43 18.94
N PRO A 24 3.02 27.81 18.43
CA PRO A 24 4.32 27.79 19.11
C PRO A 24 4.93 29.19 19.35
N ALA A 25 4.49 30.24 18.63
CA ALA A 25 4.98 31.61 18.82
C ALA A 25 4.13 32.47 19.79
N SER A 26 3.01 31.98 20.34
CA SER A 26 2.19 32.78 21.25
C SER A 26 2.75 32.75 22.67
N VAL A 27 3.69 33.65 22.97
CA VAL A 27 4.13 33.98 24.34
C VAL A 27 3.89 35.47 24.62
N SER A 28 2.63 35.89 24.66
CA SER A 28 2.14 37.04 25.46
C SER A 28 0.62 37.20 25.28
N GLN A 29 -0.02 37.67 26.35
CA GLN A 29 -1.46 37.78 26.54
C GLN A 29 -2.13 38.80 25.59
N GLU A 30 -3.46 38.65 25.51
CA GLU A 30 -4.48 39.54 24.94
C GLU A 30 -5.04 39.14 23.56
N MET A 31 -6.37 39.24 23.46
CA MET A 31 -7.28 38.77 22.39
C MET A 31 -7.85 37.36 22.60
N GLN A 32 -8.75 37.26 23.59
CA GLN A 32 -9.77 36.22 23.68
C GLN A 32 -11.03 36.59 22.88
N ALA A 33 -11.70 35.52 22.43
CA ALA A 33 -13.09 35.41 21.99
C ALA A 33 -13.43 35.68 20.51
N GLU A 34 -13.10 34.72 19.65
CA GLU A 34 -13.92 34.36 18.47
C GLU A 34 -13.69 32.87 18.13
N GLN A 35 -14.75 32.16 17.70
CA GLN A 35 -14.87 30.69 17.66
C GLN A 35 -13.69 29.94 17.00
N ASP A 36 -13.14 28.97 17.76
CA ASP A 36 -11.79 28.39 17.66
C ASP A 36 -11.43 27.58 16.39
N ASN A 37 -12.36 27.25 15.49
CA ASN A 37 -12.02 26.47 14.29
C ASN A 37 -11.49 27.33 13.12
N ASN A 38 -12.05 28.52 12.90
CA ASN A 38 -11.63 29.39 11.79
C ASN A 38 -10.22 29.99 12.01
N ARG A 39 -9.78 30.09 13.27
CA ARG A 39 -8.49 30.66 13.64
C ARG A 39 -7.34 29.71 13.29
N GLN A 40 -7.46 28.43 13.64
CA GLN A 40 -6.45 27.42 13.32
C GLN A 40 -6.30 27.20 11.81
N GLU A 41 -7.42 27.18 11.07
CA GLU A 41 -7.40 27.08 9.61
C GLU A 41 -6.67 28.26 8.96
N ARG A 42 -6.94 29.50 9.42
CA ARG A 42 -6.22 30.69 8.94
C ARG A 42 -4.73 30.64 9.24
N TYR A 43 -4.33 30.17 10.42
CA TYR A 43 -2.90 30.02 10.76
C TYR A 43 -2.21 28.97 9.91
N LEU A 44 -2.88 27.84 9.66
CA LEU A 44 -2.37 26.79 8.77
C LEU A 44 -2.17 27.33 7.35
N LEU A 45 -3.17 28.03 6.80
CA LEU A 45 -3.09 28.61 5.46
C LEU A 45 -1.96 29.63 5.35
N PHE A 46 -1.82 30.53 6.32
CA PHE A 46 -0.75 31.52 6.36
C PHE A 46 0.64 30.86 6.46
N ALA A 47 0.78 29.84 7.31
CA ALA A 47 2.04 29.11 7.44
C ALA A 47 2.43 28.38 6.15
N LEU A 48 1.46 27.78 5.46
CA LEU A 48 1.66 27.13 4.16
C LEU A 48 2.02 28.16 3.08
N GLU A 49 1.34 29.29 3.01
CA GLU A 49 1.61 30.36 2.05
C GLU A 49 3.05 30.90 2.20
N ASN A 50 3.51 31.08 3.44
CA ASN A 50 4.90 31.45 3.71
C ASN A 50 5.88 30.37 3.22
N ILE A 51 5.61 29.09 3.48
CA ILE A 51 6.46 27.99 3.00
C ILE A 51 6.47 27.95 1.46
N PHE A 52 5.33 28.14 0.80
CA PHE A 52 5.26 28.18 -0.67
C PHE A 52 6.06 29.34 -1.25
N THR A 53 5.94 30.52 -0.64
CA THR A 53 6.69 31.71 -1.05
C THR A 53 8.20 31.54 -0.87
N ILE A 54 8.63 30.83 0.18
CA ILE A 54 10.06 30.56 0.39
C ILE A 54 10.55 29.48 -0.57
N THR A 55 9.77 28.42 -0.77
CA THR A 55 10.15 27.28 -1.62
C THR A 55 10.09 27.57 -3.12
N SER A 56 9.57 28.73 -3.56
CA SER A 56 9.67 29.18 -4.95
C SER A 56 11.10 29.61 -5.33
N GLN A 57 11.93 29.99 -4.35
CA GLN A 57 13.31 30.36 -4.58
C GLN A 57 14.25 29.19 -4.34
N ALA A 58 15.29 29.02 -5.17
CA ALA A 58 16.27 27.93 -5.03
C ALA A 58 16.89 27.85 -3.62
N ILE A 59 17.33 29.00 -3.07
CA ILE A 59 17.91 29.09 -1.72
C ILE A 59 16.87 28.68 -0.67
N GLY A 60 15.64 29.19 -0.78
CA GLY A 60 14.56 28.85 0.16
C GLY A 60 14.15 27.37 0.08
N TYR A 61 14.15 26.78 -1.12
CA TYR A 61 13.92 25.35 -1.33
C TYR A 61 14.99 24.50 -0.64
N THR A 62 16.28 24.83 -0.80
CA THR A 62 17.36 24.13 -0.10
C THR A 62 17.24 24.28 1.42
N ALA A 63 16.90 25.47 1.93
CA ALA A 63 16.71 25.71 3.35
C ALA A 63 15.51 24.92 3.93
N PHE A 64 14.41 24.81 3.17
CA PHE A 64 13.27 23.98 3.51
C PHE A 64 13.68 22.51 3.62
N MET A 65 14.41 21.98 2.64
CA MET A 65 14.92 20.61 2.69
C MET A 65 15.87 20.40 3.88
N ALA A 66 16.74 21.37 4.19
CA ALA A 66 17.61 21.33 5.38
C ALA A 66 16.80 21.16 6.67
N THR A 67 15.73 21.94 6.78
CA THR A 67 14.81 21.91 7.92
C THR A 67 14.13 20.55 8.02
N MET A 68 13.66 20.00 6.90
CA MET A 68 13.00 18.68 6.89
C MET A 68 13.96 17.54 7.25
N ILE A 69 15.23 17.63 6.85
CA ILE A 69 16.25 16.64 7.26
C ILE A 69 16.38 16.59 8.80
N GLN A 70 16.20 17.72 9.48
CA GLN A 70 16.38 17.84 10.94
C GLN A 70 15.08 17.61 11.72
N GLU A 71 13.98 18.21 11.31
CA GLU A 71 12.76 18.38 12.12
C GLU A 71 11.58 17.50 11.66
N LEU A 72 11.71 16.78 10.53
CA LEU A 72 10.62 15.93 10.03
C LEU A 72 10.29 14.82 11.03
N SER A 73 9.05 14.81 11.51
CA SER A 73 8.49 13.76 12.35
C SER A 73 7.92 12.65 11.48
N HIS A 74 8.78 11.80 10.89
CA HIS A 74 8.38 10.79 9.90
C HIS A 74 7.37 9.74 10.40
N ASN A 75 7.26 9.53 11.71
CA ASN A 75 6.26 8.63 12.31
C ASN A 75 4.86 9.26 12.39
N CYS A 76 4.72 10.55 12.07
CA CYS A 76 3.45 11.27 12.08
C CYS A 76 2.88 11.34 10.65
N PRO A 77 1.76 10.65 10.34
CA PRO A 77 1.18 10.64 8.99
C PRO A 77 0.85 12.05 8.46
N VAL A 78 0.41 12.93 9.36
CA VAL A 78 0.10 14.34 9.05
C VAL A 78 1.35 15.08 8.57
N SER A 79 2.49 14.89 9.24
CA SER A 79 3.77 15.51 8.86
C SER A 79 4.21 15.09 7.46
N MET A 80 4.05 13.80 7.15
CA MET A 80 4.37 13.23 5.84
C MET A 80 3.43 13.75 4.73
N ALA A 81 2.14 13.89 5.02
CA ALA A 81 1.16 14.44 4.09
C ALA A 81 1.47 15.91 3.75
N PHE A 82 1.80 16.75 4.75
CA PHE A 82 2.18 18.14 4.51
C PHE A 82 3.51 18.26 3.78
N LEU A 83 4.52 17.45 4.11
CA LEU A 83 5.79 17.44 3.38
C LEU A 83 5.54 17.21 1.90
N ARG A 84 4.75 16.17 1.57
CA ARG A 84 4.38 15.89 0.18
C ARG A 84 3.60 17.04 -0.43
N HIS A 85 2.60 17.57 0.25
CA HIS A 85 1.78 18.67 -0.25
C HIS A 85 2.63 19.90 -0.57
N VAL A 86 3.55 20.26 0.34
CA VAL A 86 4.49 21.35 0.15
C VAL A 86 5.30 21.11 -1.11
N VAL A 87 5.98 19.96 -1.16
CA VAL A 87 6.84 19.63 -2.30
C VAL A 87 6.04 19.61 -3.60
N ASP A 88 4.86 19.01 -3.67
CA ASP A 88 4.01 18.92 -4.88
C ASP A 88 3.54 20.30 -5.38
N LYS A 89 3.38 21.27 -4.49
CA LYS A 89 2.91 22.64 -4.82
C LYS A 89 4.03 23.65 -5.02
N SER A 90 5.23 23.39 -4.51
CA SER A 90 6.41 24.23 -4.78
C SER A 90 6.75 24.23 -6.27
N GLU A 91 7.36 25.34 -6.73
CA GLU A 91 7.91 25.44 -8.07
C GLU A 91 8.97 24.36 -8.34
N LEU A 92 9.20 24.07 -9.62
CA LEU A 92 10.17 23.04 -10.02
C LEU A 92 11.60 23.55 -9.74
N PRO A 93 12.39 22.86 -8.88
CA PRO A 93 13.77 23.24 -8.64
C PRO A 93 14.64 22.90 -9.85
N ASP A 94 15.73 23.64 -10.03
CA ASP A 94 16.77 23.31 -11.01
C ASP A 94 17.67 22.16 -10.53
N GLY A 95 18.51 21.65 -11.44
CA GLY A 95 19.42 20.54 -11.15
C GLY A 95 20.46 20.87 -10.07
N GLN A 96 20.97 22.10 -10.01
CA GLN A 96 21.98 22.52 -9.03
C GLN A 96 21.42 22.57 -7.60
N THR A 97 20.17 23.00 -7.49
CA THR A 97 19.39 22.99 -6.25
C THR A 97 19.23 21.56 -5.75
N LEU A 98 18.82 20.64 -6.63
CA LEU A 98 18.68 19.23 -6.28
C LEU A 98 20.01 18.56 -5.92
N GLU A 99 21.09 18.86 -6.63
CA GLU A 99 22.42 18.36 -6.29
C GLU A 99 22.84 18.81 -4.89
N THR A 100 22.58 20.08 -4.55
CA THR A 100 22.85 20.63 -3.22
C THR A 100 22.02 19.94 -2.14
N VAL A 101 20.72 19.71 -2.39
CA VAL A 101 19.86 18.94 -1.48
C VAL A 101 20.41 17.53 -1.29
N SER A 102 20.82 16.85 -2.36
CA SER A 102 21.37 15.49 -2.28
C SER A 102 22.67 15.44 -1.45
N ARG A 103 23.53 16.45 -1.58
CA ARG A 103 24.74 16.61 -0.77
C ARG A 103 24.42 16.76 0.72
N MET A 104 23.42 17.57 1.06
CA MET A 104 22.97 17.76 2.45
C MET A 104 22.41 16.46 3.06
N ILE A 105 21.69 15.67 2.25
CA ILE A 105 21.18 14.36 2.68
C ILE A 105 22.34 13.39 2.94
N LEU A 106 23.34 13.36 2.06
CA LEU A 106 24.56 12.56 2.22
C LEU A 106 25.30 12.89 3.52
N GLU A 107 25.51 14.18 3.79
CA GLU A 107 26.23 14.64 4.99
C GLU A 107 25.52 14.23 6.29
N LYS A 108 24.18 14.25 6.31
CA LYS A 108 23.40 13.96 7.51
C LYS A 108 23.11 12.47 7.71
N SER A 109 23.01 11.67 6.65
CA SER A 109 22.81 10.21 6.70
C SER A 109 21.73 9.76 7.71
N CYS A 110 20.56 10.39 7.63
CA CYS A 110 19.43 10.12 8.53
C CYS A 110 18.19 9.62 7.76
N ILE A 111 17.23 9.04 8.50
CA ILE A 111 15.97 8.52 7.94
C ILE A 111 15.21 9.62 7.19
N ASN A 112 15.11 10.82 7.77
CA ASN A 112 14.46 11.97 7.14
C ASN A 112 15.09 12.31 5.79
N GLY A 113 16.42 12.25 5.68
CA GLY A 113 17.13 12.45 4.42
C GLY A 113 16.77 11.40 3.36
N TYR A 114 16.71 10.12 3.75
CA TYR A 114 16.30 9.04 2.83
C TYR A 114 14.84 9.17 2.39
N ILE A 115 13.95 9.61 3.28
CA ILE A 115 12.56 9.95 2.94
C ILE A 115 12.49 11.04 1.88
N LEU A 116 13.32 12.08 1.99
CA LEU A 116 13.40 13.14 0.98
C LEU A 116 13.92 12.59 -0.35
N TRP A 117 14.94 11.73 -0.37
CA TRP A 117 15.35 11.07 -1.61
C TRP A 117 14.22 10.26 -2.24
N ILE A 118 13.48 9.46 -1.45
CA ILE A 118 12.33 8.69 -1.94
C ILE A 118 11.29 9.64 -2.56
N LEU A 119 10.93 10.72 -1.86
CA LEU A 119 9.95 11.71 -2.32
C LEU A 119 10.38 12.36 -3.63
N LEU A 120 11.60 12.89 -3.67
CA LEU A 120 12.09 13.67 -4.80
C LEU A 120 12.34 12.77 -6.02
N ALA A 121 12.89 11.57 -5.84
CA ALA A 121 13.11 10.62 -6.93
C ALA A 121 11.81 10.07 -7.53
N ARG A 122 10.73 10.01 -6.75
CA ARG A 122 9.39 9.63 -7.22
C ARG A 122 8.61 10.78 -7.84
N LYS A 123 8.78 11.99 -7.31
CA LYS A 123 8.15 13.20 -7.85
C LYS A 123 8.76 13.58 -9.19
N PHE A 124 10.08 13.64 -9.24
CA PHE A 124 10.82 14.04 -10.43
C PHE A 124 11.13 12.82 -11.30
N ALA A 125 11.36 13.04 -12.59
CA ALA A 125 11.74 12.00 -13.53
C ALA A 125 12.83 12.51 -14.48
N GLY A 126 13.66 11.59 -14.97
CA GLY A 126 14.71 11.91 -15.94
C GLY A 126 15.82 12.77 -15.34
N HIS A 127 16.22 13.82 -16.05
CA HIS A 127 17.39 14.66 -15.72
C HIS A 127 17.37 15.25 -14.30
N LEU A 128 16.19 15.63 -13.78
CA LEU A 128 16.08 16.17 -12.42
C LEU A 128 16.41 15.10 -11.37
N THR A 129 15.95 13.86 -11.57
CA THR A 129 16.31 12.73 -10.70
C THR A 129 17.78 12.35 -10.86
N GLU A 130 18.34 12.48 -12.06
CA GLU A 130 19.77 12.30 -12.31
C GLU A 130 20.61 13.35 -11.57
N SER A 131 20.11 14.57 -11.39
CA SER A 131 20.79 15.62 -10.60
C SER A 131 20.87 15.28 -9.11
N LEU A 132 19.98 14.44 -8.60
CA LEU A 132 20.03 13.91 -7.22
C LEU A 132 21.00 12.73 -7.10
N TRP A 133 21.42 12.13 -8.21
CA TRP A 133 22.17 10.88 -8.24
C TRP A 133 23.66 11.13 -8.48
N SER A 134 24.50 10.40 -7.75
CA SER A 134 25.96 10.38 -7.98
C SER A 134 26.55 9.07 -7.47
N ASP A 135 27.80 8.78 -7.85
CA ASP A 135 28.55 7.63 -7.35
C ASP A 135 28.60 7.61 -5.80
N LYS A 136 28.76 8.79 -5.18
CA LYS A 136 28.74 8.94 -3.72
C LYS A 136 27.40 8.57 -3.10
N VAL A 137 26.28 8.90 -3.78
CA VAL A 137 24.93 8.50 -3.34
C VAL A 137 24.77 6.99 -3.42
N TYR A 138 25.21 6.37 -4.52
CA TYR A 138 25.18 4.92 -4.66
C TYR A 138 25.98 4.23 -3.55
N ASP A 139 27.26 4.57 -3.41
CA ASP A 139 28.16 3.93 -2.44
C ASP A 139 27.63 4.10 -1.00
N HIS A 140 27.08 5.27 -0.69
CA HIS A 140 26.44 5.53 0.59
C HIS A 140 25.20 4.66 0.83
N LEU A 141 24.28 4.60 -0.13
CA LEU A 141 23.07 3.78 -0.03
C LEU A 141 23.41 2.30 0.13
N ILE A 142 24.34 1.77 -0.65
CA ILE A 142 24.79 0.38 -0.52
C ILE A 142 25.39 0.11 0.85
N LYS A 143 26.27 0.99 1.34
CA LYS A 143 26.86 0.87 2.68
C LYS A 143 25.78 0.85 3.78
N VAL A 144 24.74 1.68 3.65
CA VAL A 144 23.63 1.72 4.61
C VAL A 144 22.75 0.48 4.51
N ILE A 145 22.49 -0.03 3.29
CA ILE A 145 21.73 -1.26 3.07
C ILE A 145 22.45 -2.46 3.70
N GLN A 146 23.78 -2.52 3.58
CA GLN A 146 24.61 -3.56 4.19
C GLN A 146 24.79 -3.38 5.71
N SER A 147 24.49 -2.21 6.27
CA SER A 147 24.64 -1.95 7.71
C SER A 147 23.60 -2.70 8.55
N GLU A 148 23.90 -2.97 9.83
CA GLU A 148 23.00 -3.66 10.78
C GLU A 148 21.80 -2.81 11.26
N ASN A 149 21.74 -1.52 10.90
CA ASN A 149 20.61 -0.68 11.31
C ASN A 149 19.41 -0.90 10.38
N ASP A 150 18.52 -1.80 10.77
CA ASP A 150 17.41 -2.22 9.92
C ASP A 150 16.44 -1.10 9.52
N ALA A 151 16.19 -0.12 10.40
CA ALA A 151 15.34 1.02 10.07
C ALA A 151 15.97 1.85 8.93
N LYS A 152 17.25 2.24 9.07
CA LYS A 152 17.96 2.98 8.02
C LYS A 152 18.11 2.16 6.73
N ARG A 153 18.37 0.85 6.85
CA ARG A 153 18.45 -0.10 5.73
C ARG A 153 17.17 -0.08 4.90
N LEU A 154 16.00 -0.15 5.54
CA LEU A 154 14.72 -0.15 4.84
C LEU A 154 14.51 1.14 4.03
N TYR A 155 14.71 2.31 4.64
CA TYR A 155 14.57 3.59 3.92
C TYR A 155 15.63 3.77 2.83
N ALA A 156 16.86 3.30 3.03
CA ALA A 156 17.90 3.33 2.00
C ALA A 156 17.55 2.41 0.82
N LEU A 157 17.00 1.22 1.08
CA LEU A 157 16.52 0.31 0.04
C LEU A 157 15.37 0.94 -0.76
N LEU A 158 14.38 1.52 -0.08
CA LEU A 158 13.27 2.23 -0.74
C LEU A 158 13.74 3.45 -1.55
N ALA A 159 14.76 4.17 -1.08
CA ALA A 159 15.38 5.25 -1.84
C ALA A 159 16.03 4.72 -3.11
N LEU A 160 16.79 3.62 -3.02
CA LEU A 160 17.41 2.97 -4.16
C LEU A 160 16.37 2.48 -5.18
N GLU A 161 15.28 1.88 -4.72
CA GLU A 161 14.15 1.47 -5.59
C GLU A 161 13.52 2.67 -6.29
N SER A 162 13.35 3.79 -5.58
CA SER A 162 12.78 5.02 -6.11
C SER A 162 13.67 5.65 -7.18
N PHE A 163 14.99 5.68 -6.96
CA PHE A 163 15.95 6.10 -7.98
C PHE A 163 15.94 5.18 -9.21
N ALA A 164 15.78 3.87 -9.01
CA ALA A 164 15.69 2.88 -10.08
C ALA A 164 14.39 2.99 -10.92
N MET A 165 13.45 3.87 -10.57
CA MET A 165 12.34 4.24 -11.47
C MET A 165 12.85 5.04 -12.68
N THR A 166 14.00 5.70 -12.57
CA THR A 166 14.66 6.39 -13.69
C THR A 166 15.58 5.43 -14.43
N GLY A 167 15.33 5.22 -15.73
CA GLY A 167 15.95 4.13 -16.50
C GLY A 167 17.48 4.19 -16.58
N ASN A 168 18.09 5.37 -16.66
CA ASN A 168 19.54 5.53 -16.68
C ASN A 168 20.17 5.10 -15.34
N ILE A 169 19.58 5.54 -14.23
CA ILE A 169 20.02 5.17 -12.88
C ILE A 169 19.81 3.67 -12.64
N LYS A 170 18.67 3.11 -13.07
CA LYS A 170 18.44 1.67 -12.99
C LYS A 170 19.54 0.87 -13.70
N ARG A 171 19.86 1.25 -14.94
CA ARG A 171 20.96 0.62 -15.68
C ARG A 171 22.26 0.75 -14.90
N TYR A 172 22.59 1.95 -14.42
CA TYR A 172 23.79 2.17 -13.61
C TYR A 172 23.87 1.21 -12.40
N ILE A 173 22.78 1.07 -11.65
CA ILE A 173 22.70 0.18 -10.48
C ILE A 173 22.86 -1.30 -10.90
N MET A 174 22.19 -1.72 -11.97
CA MET A 174 22.21 -3.11 -12.47
C MET A 174 23.56 -3.54 -13.05
N HIS A 175 24.41 -2.60 -13.51
CA HIS A 175 25.77 -2.94 -13.96
C HIS A 175 26.73 -3.22 -12.80
N ARG A 176 26.29 -3.00 -11.56
CA ARG A 176 27.04 -3.30 -10.34
C ARG A 176 26.39 -4.47 -9.60
N ASP A 177 27.10 -5.02 -8.61
CA ASP A 177 26.71 -6.22 -7.87
C ASP A 177 25.59 -6.00 -6.81
N ILE A 178 24.54 -5.25 -7.16
CA ILE A 178 23.37 -5.04 -6.29
C ILE A 178 22.65 -6.35 -5.98
N GLN A 179 22.50 -7.22 -6.98
CA GLN A 179 21.81 -8.50 -6.81
C GLN A 179 22.57 -9.40 -5.84
N HIS A 180 23.89 -9.46 -5.94
CA HIS A 180 24.72 -10.22 -4.99
C HIS A 180 24.54 -9.68 -3.57
N THR A 181 24.65 -8.36 -3.40
CA THR A 181 24.45 -7.69 -2.10
C THR A 181 23.10 -8.03 -1.46
N LEU A 182 22.01 -7.92 -2.24
CA LEU A 182 20.67 -8.22 -1.76
C LEU A 182 20.48 -9.71 -1.46
N ASN A 183 21.05 -10.62 -2.27
CA ASN A 183 20.99 -12.06 -2.00
C ASN A 183 21.71 -12.43 -0.70
N CYS A 184 22.87 -11.83 -0.40
CA CYS A 184 23.56 -12.04 0.88
C CYS A 184 22.68 -11.63 2.07
N ILE A 185 22.07 -10.44 2.02
CA ILE A 185 21.16 -9.97 3.08
C ILE A 185 19.95 -10.91 3.22
N LEU A 186 19.42 -11.41 2.10
CA LEU A 186 18.30 -12.36 2.10
C LEU A 186 18.68 -13.68 2.78
N LEU A 187 19.88 -14.20 2.51
CA LEU A 187 20.42 -15.41 3.15
C LEU A 187 20.61 -15.21 4.66
N ASP A 188 21.15 -14.06 5.07
CA ASP A 188 21.33 -13.71 6.48
C ASP A 188 19.97 -13.64 7.20
N CYS A 189 18.98 -12.99 6.58
CA CYS A 189 17.63 -12.92 7.14
C CYS A 189 16.98 -14.31 7.24
N ASN A 190 17.13 -15.17 6.22
CA ASN A 190 16.61 -16.53 6.27
C ASN A 190 17.24 -17.34 7.41
N SER A 191 18.56 -17.28 7.54
CA SER A 191 19.29 -17.99 8.59
C SER A 191 18.89 -17.50 9.99
N ALA A 192 18.74 -16.19 10.17
CA ALA A 192 18.27 -15.60 11.42
C ALA A 192 16.83 -16.04 11.74
N LEU A 193 15.93 -16.03 10.76
CA LEU A 193 14.53 -16.42 10.94
C LEU A 193 14.37 -17.92 11.23
N GLU A 194 15.20 -18.80 10.66
CA GLU A 194 15.20 -20.24 11.00
C GLU A 194 15.54 -20.50 12.47
N SER A 195 16.38 -19.64 13.07
CA SER A 195 16.74 -19.70 14.49
C SER A 195 15.71 -19.02 15.42
N THR A 196 14.72 -18.31 14.87
CA THR A 196 13.75 -17.52 15.63
C THR A 196 12.37 -18.21 15.60
N PRO A 197 11.74 -18.53 16.75
CA PRO A 197 10.39 -19.07 16.74
C PRO A 197 9.41 -18.01 16.21
N SER A 198 8.68 -18.32 15.13
CA SER A 198 7.77 -17.38 14.47
C SER A 198 6.37 -17.97 14.26
N PRO A 199 5.29 -17.17 14.35
CA PRO A 199 3.93 -17.61 14.02
C PRO A 199 3.79 -18.10 12.56
N LEU A 200 4.67 -17.67 11.64
CA LEU A 200 4.74 -18.17 10.26
C LEU A 200 5.25 -19.61 10.15
N HIS A 201 5.91 -20.15 11.19
CA HIS A 201 6.41 -21.52 11.27
C HIS A 201 5.39 -22.51 11.85
N MET A 202 4.15 -22.10 12.13
CA MET A 202 3.11 -23.05 12.53
C MET A 202 2.87 -24.05 11.39
N ALA A 203 3.44 -25.25 11.55
CA ALA A 203 3.28 -26.34 10.62
C ALA A 203 1.77 -26.58 10.41
N PRO A 204 1.30 -26.68 9.15
CA PRO A 204 -0.08 -27.03 8.90
C PRO A 204 -0.38 -28.33 9.62
N SER A 205 -1.45 -28.35 10.42
CA SER A 205 -2.01 -29.56 11.01
C SER A 205 -2.01 -30.64 9.93
N LYS A 206 -1.18 -31.68 10.11
CA LYS A 206 -1.06 -32.82 9.20
C LYS A 206 -2.45 -33.42 8.96
N ARG A 207 -3.07 -33.07 7.83
CA ARG A 207 -4.12 -33.85 7.14
C ARG A 207 -4.54 -33.13 5.85
N GLY A 208 -3.90 -33.52 4.74
CA GLY A 208 -4.35 -33.19 3.39
C GLY A 208 -3.20 -33.23 2.38
N PRO A 209 -3.34 -33.88 1.22
CA PRO A 209 -2.31 -33.90 0.19
C PRO A 209 -2.08 -32.48 -0.37
N PRO A 210 -0.90 -32.19 -0.95
CA PRO A 210 -0.58 -30.86 -1.46
C PRO A 210 -1.53 -30.48 -2.59
N SER A 211 -2.42 -29.52 -2.29
CA SER A 211 -3.30 -28.90 -3.28
C SER A 211 -2.45 -28.13 -4.30
N ARG A 212 -2.72 -28.41 -5.59
CA ARG A 212 -2.08 -27.84 -6.79
C ARG A 212 -1.95 -26.30 -6.72
N ARG A 213 -0.84 -25.80 -7.30
CA ARG A 213 -0.38 -24.40 -7.54
C ARG A 213 -1.33 -23.26 -7.12
N PRO A 214 -0.83 -22.18 -6.48
CA PRO A 214 -1.64 -21.02 -6.12
C PRO A 214 -2.33 -20.44 -7.36
N ARG A 215 -3.66 -20.33 -7.31
CA ARG A 215 -4.49 -19.80 -8.40
C ARG A 215 -4.62 -18.29 -8.22
N SER A 216 -4.46 -17.55 -9.31
CA SER A 216 -4.46 -16.08 -9.31
C SER A 216 -5.82 -15.52 -8.84
N ILE A 217 -5.80 -14.73 -7.76
CA ILE A 217 -6.89 -13.83 -7.42
C ILE A 217 -6.54 -12.46 -8.00
N ASN A 218 -7.39 -11.92 -8.85
CA ASN A 218 -7.20 -10.59 -9.42
C ASN A 218 -7.64 -9.52 -8.40
N PHE A 219 -6.83 -8.48 -8.21
CA PHE A 219 -7.12 -7.34 -7.34
C PHE A 219 -7.20 -6.09 -8.20
N SER A 220 -8.09 -5.15 -7.87
CA SER A 220 -8.16 -3.86 -8.58
C SER A 220 -7.79 -2.71 -7.65
N VAL A 221 -6.87 -1.85 -8.12
CA VAL A 221 -6.60 -0.54 -7.54
C VAL A 221 -7.55 0.45 -8.24
N LEU A 222 -8.63 0.85 -7.58
CA LEU A 222 -9.66 1.69 -8.18
C LEU A 222 -9.46 3.17 -7.83
N LEU A 223 -9.37 4.01 -8.85
CA LEU A 223 -9.53 5.47 -8.78
C LEU A 223 -10.77 5.81 -9.61
N LEU A 224 -11.85 6.28 -8.98
CA LEU A 224 -13.08 6.67 -9.69
C LEU A 224 -13.52 8.09 -9.32
N PRO A 225 -14.07 8.89 -10.28
CA PRO A 225 -14.49 10.26 -10.02
C PRO A 225 -15.81 10.39 -9.25
N PHE A 226 -15.97 11.59 -8.70
CA PHE A 226 -16.95 12.03 -7.72
C PHE A 226 -18.40 12.07 -8.23
N MET A 227 -19.36 11.54 -7.45
CA MET A 227 -20.79 11.82 -7.60
C MET A 227 -21.43 12.01 -6.21
N LYS A 228 -21.86 13.24 -5.91
CA LYS A 228 -22.58 13.57 -4.68
C LYS A 228 -24.00 13.02 -4.73
N LYS A 229 -24.33 12.05 -3.88
CA LYS A 229 -25.70 11.84 -3.39
C LYS A 229 -25.68 11.68 -1.87
N LYS A 230 -26.43 12.54 -1.17
CA LYS A 230 -26.76 12.36 0.25
C LYS A 230 -27.68 11.13 0.38
N LYS A 231 -27.37 10.21 1.29
CA LYS A 231 -28.34 9.25 1.87
C LYS A 231 -27.81 8.62 3.16
N ILE A 232 -28.77 8.20 3.98
CA ILE A 232 -28.77 7.69 5.36
C ILE A 232 -27.65 6.64 5.61
N PRO A 233 -27.00 6.60 6.80
CA PRO A 233 -25.95 5.63 7.09
C PRO A 233 -26.50 4.19 7.04
N ILE A 234 -25.89 3.36 6.19
CA ILE A 234 -26.29 1.97 5.93
C ILE A 234 -25.72 1.00 6.99
N MET A 235 -24.70 1.43 7.73
CA MET A 235 -23.86 0.59 8.59
C MET A 235 -23.63 1.30 9.93
N THR A 236 -23.95 0.63 11.04
CA THR A 236 -23.87 1.21 12.39
C THR A 236 -23.01 0.32 13.29
N VAL A 237 -22.21 0.92 14.16
CA VAL A 237 -21.46 0.17 15.19
C VAL A 237 -22.38 -0.13 16.35
N MET A 238 -22.39 -1.38 16.79
CA MET A 238 -23.15 -1.87 17.94
C MET A 238 -22.20 -2.48 18.96
N HIS A 239 -22.37 -2.08 20.23
CA HIS A 239 -21.75 -2.75 21.37
C HIS A 239 -22.54 -4.02 21.65
N LYS A 240 -21.86 -5.16 21.71
CA LYS A 240 -22.51 -6.41 22.12
C LYS A 240 -22.80 -6.32 23.61
N SER A 241 -24.08 -6.35 23.99
CA SER A 241 -24.48 -6.44 25.40
C SER A 241 -23.75 -7.61 26.05
N THR A 242 -23.05 -7.33 27.16
CA THR A 242 -22.19 -8.27 27.91
C THR A 242 -22.85 -9.64 28.05
N CYS A 243 -22.51 -10.56 27.15
CA CYS A 243 -22.78 -11.97 27.33
C CYS A 243 -21.69 -12.48 28.27
N GLN A 244 -22.11 -12.96 29.44
CA GLN A 244 -21.29 -13.43 30.55
C GLN A 244 -19.92 -13.95 30.12
N LYS A 245 -18.86 -13.35 30.69
CA LYS A 245 -17.46 -13.78 30.62
C LYS A 245 -17.33 -15.24 31.07
N LYS A 246 -17.69 -16.21 30.22
CA LYS A 246 -17.01 -17.51 30.22
C LYS A 246 -15.73 -17.27 29.44
N GLN A 247 -14.69 -16.86 30.17
CA GLN A 247 -13.32 -17.17 29.78
C GLN A 247 -13.22 -18.70 29.71
N SER A 248 -13.71 -19.32 28.63
CA SER A 248 -13.26 -20.64 28.29
C SER A 248 -11.77 -20.46 28.05
N ARG A 249 -10.95 -21.05 28.94
CA ARG A 249 -9.55 -21.34 28.69
C ARG A 249 -9.47 -22.22 27.43
N LEU A 250 -9.71 -21.65 26.26
CA LEU A 250 -9.09 -22.11 25.05
C LEU A 250 -7.62 -21.93 25.35
N SER A 251 -6.96 -23.08 25.54
CA SER A 251 -5.53 -23.19 25.74
C SER A 251 -4.86 -22.11 24.92
N HIS A 252 -4.09 -21.22 25.55
CA HIS A 252 -3.17 -20.34 24.86
C HIS A 252 -2.38 -21.23 23.88
N THR A 253 -2.83 -21.33 22.63
CA THR A 253 -1.89 -21.48 21.53
C THR A 253 -1.13 -20.18 21.65
N ALA A 254 0.00 -20.25 22.34
CA ALA A 254 0.93 -19.16 22.45
C ALA A 254 1.36 -18.87 21.01
N LEU A 255 0.58 -18.02 20.33
CA LEU A 255 1.07 -17.28 19.18
C LEU A 255 2.27 -16.56 19.75
N ILE A 256 3.44 -17.07 19.38
CA ILE A 256 4.71 -16.55 19.82
C ILE A 256 4.69 -15.09 19.38
N HIS A 257 4.56 -14.16 20.33
CA HIS A 257 4.71 -12.76 20.02
C HIS A 257 6.09 -12.60 19.37
N CYS A 258 6.09 -12.22 18.10
CA CYS A 258 7.30 -11.95 17.35
C CYS A 258 7.98 -10.79 18.10
N THR A 259 9.18 -11.02 18.63
CA THR A 259 9.97 -9.97 19.28
C THR A 259 10.21 -8.82 18.30
N ASP A 260 10.45 -7.60 18.77
CA ASP A 260 10.72 -6.44 17.90
C ASP A 260 11.80 -6.73 16.84
N LYS A 261 12.80 -7.57 17.16
CA LYS A 261 13.82 -8.03 16.21
C LYS A 261 13.29 -8.97 15.12
N CYS A 262 12.38 -9.87 15.47
CA CYS A 262 11.75 -10.81 14.54
C CYS A 262 10.93 -10.06 13.46
N HIS A 263 10.17 -9.05 13.86
CA HIS A 263 9.37 -8.21 12.95
C HIS A 263 10.24 -7.57 11.88
N VAL A 264 11.34 -6.96 12.32
CA VAL A 264 12.24 -6.19 11.49
C VAL A 264 12.99 -7.10 10.50
N LEU A 265 13.36 -8.31 10.91
CA LEU A 265 13.94 -9.34 10.04
C LEU A 265 12.96 -9.79 8.95
N TYR A 266 11.69 -10.03 9.30
CA TYR A 266 10.66 -10.34 8.31
C TYR A 266 10.45 -9.20 7.32
N GLN A 267 10.34 -7.98 7.82
CA GLN A 267 10.19 -6.79 6.99
C GLN A 267 11.37 -6.65 6.03
N THR A 268 12.60 -6.79 6.52
CA THR A 268 13.83 -6.69 5.71
C THR A 268 13.89 -7.78 4.66
N LYS A 269 13.69 -9.04 5.05
CA LYS A 269 13.62 -10.19 4.14
C LYS A 269 12.65 -9.94 3.00
N TYR A 270 11.41 -9.54 3.34
CA TYR A 270 10.37 -9.29 2.35
C TYR A 270 10.78 -8.15 1.40
N CYS A 271 11.29 -7.04 1.94
CA CYS A 271 11.67 -5.89 1.12
C CYS A 271 12.81 -6.23 0.15
N VAL A 272 13.85 -6.89 0.63
CA VAL A 272 15.00 -7.32 -0.17
C VAL A 272 14.57 -8.28 -1.27
N GLN A 273 13.72 -9.25 -0.92
CA GLN A 273 13.16 -10.20 -1.87
C GLN A 273 12.29 -9.52 -2.93
N TRP A 274 11.46 -8.56 -2.53
CA TRP A 274 10.67 -7.75 -3.48
C TRP A 274 11.59 -7.00 -4.45
N SER A 275 12.62 -6.33 -3.94
CA SER A 275 13.59 -5.59 -4.77
C SER A 275 14.24 -6.51 -5.79
N LEU A 276 14.70 -7.70 -5.39
CA LEU A 276 15.30 -8.70 -6.27
C LEU A 276 14.34 -9.16 -7.38
N MET A 277 13.08 -9.45 -7.03
CA MET A 277 12.11 -10.04 -7.95
C MET A 277 11.48 -9.03 -8.91
N HIS A 278 11.33 -7.77 -8.51
CA HIS A 278 10.53 -6.79 -9.26
C HIS A 278 11.32 -5.57 -9.73
N VAL A 279 12.28 -5.11 -8.93
CA VAL A 279 13.02 -3.88 -9.23
C VAL A 279 14.31 -4.21 -9.98
N PHE A 280 15.12 -5.09 -9.41
CA PHE A 280 16.45 -5.46 -9.89
C PHE A 280 16.48 -6.87 -10.53
N THR A 281 15.41 -7.23 -11.25
CA THR A 281 15.35 -8.47 -12.03
C THR A 281 16.12 -8.34 -13.34
N ASP A 282 16.77 -9.43 -13.75
CA ASP A 282 17.32 -9.57 -15.09
C ASP A 282 16.19 -9.61 -16.12
N ASP A 283 16.35 -8.89 -17.23
CA ASP A 283 15.36 -8.80 -18.30
C ASP A 283 15.01 -10.17 -18.94
N LYS A 284 15.87 -11.19 -18.75
CA LYS A 284 15.62 -12.57 -19.19
C LYS A 284 14.54 -13.31 -18.39
N ASN A 285 14.26 -12.88 -17.16
CA ASN A 285 13.28 -13.49 -16.26
C ASN A 285 12.02 -12.63 -16.06
N ARG A 286 11.88 -11.56 -16.83
CA ARG A 286 10.82 -10.57 -16.66
C ARG A 286 9.48 -11.14 -17.13
N ALA A 287 8.67 -11.65 -16.19
CA ALA A 287 7.25 -11.76 -16.43
C ALA A 287 6.68 -10.35 -16.69
N PRO A 288 5.76 -10.17 -17.66
CA PRO A 288 5.26 -8.85 -18.03
C PRO A 288 4.69 -8.11 -16.82
N PHE A 289 5.08 -6.82 -16.73
CA PHE A 289 4.59 -5.84 -15.76
C PHE A 289 3.06 -5.89 -15.75
N ALA A 290 2.48 -6.36 -14.65
CA ALA A 290 1.05 -6.33 -14.44
C ALA A 290 0.81 -6.23 -12.94
N GLU A 291 0.27 -5.08 -12.51
CA GLU A 291 -0.37 -4.83 -11.20
C GLU A 291 0.44 -5.24 -9.95
N PRO A 292 0.03 -4.85 -8.73
CA PRO A 292 0.60 -5.42 -7.51
C PRO A 292 0.37 -6.94 -7.52
N LYS A 293 1.33 -7.69 -8.07
CA LYS A 293 1.31 -9.15 -8.08
C LYS A 293 1.73 -9.66 -6.72
N LEU A 294 0.94 -10.59 -6.19
CA LEU A 294 1.28 -11.49 -5.09
C LEU A 294 2.76 -11.89 -5.17
N ILE A 295 3.51 -11.65 -4.10
CA ILE A 295 4.62 -12.55 -3.81
C ILE A 295 4.00 -13.76 -3.12
N ALA A 296 3.77 -14.83 -3.88
CA ALA A 296 3.38 -16.12 -3.33
C ALA A 296 4.61 -16.84 -2.75
N HIS A 297 5.28 -16.24 -1.77
CA HIS A 297 6.17 -17.02 -0.91
C HIS A 297 5.38 -17.50 0.28
N HIS A 298 5.42 -18.81 0.52
CA HIS A 298 4.72 -19.48 1.62
C HIS A 298 3.18 -19.30 1.53
N ALA A 299 2.73 -18.91 0.35
CA ALA A 299 1.44 -19.16 -0.25
C ALA A 299 0.20 -18.56 0.47
N LEU A 300 0.42 -17.64 1.41
CA LEU A 300 -0.51 -16.58 1.76
C LEU A 300 -0.41 -15.43 0.74
N TYR A 301 -1.40 -14.53 0.74
CA TYR A 301 -1.40 -13.32 -0.07
C TYR A 301 -0.68 -12.19 0.69
N GLU A 302 0.63 -12.04 0.47
CA GLU A 302 1.46 -11.02 1.13
C GLU A 302 1.40 -9.68 0.38
N PHE A 303 1.25 -8.58 1.14
CA PHE A 303 1.16 -7.23 0.62
C PHE A 303 2.00 -6.24 1.43
N ARG A 304 2.55 -5.24 0.74
CA ARG A 304 3.34 -4.15 1.31
C ARG A 304 2.90 -2.82 0.70
N ASN A 305 2.73 -1.79 1.54
CA ASN A 305 2.54 -0.43 1.05
C ASN A 305 3.89 0.31 0.93
N ASP A 306 4.40 0.38 -0.31
CA ASP A 306 5.65 1.05 -0.66
C ASP A 306 5.53 2.56 -0.84
N ASN A 307 4.32 3.09 -0.75
CA ASN A 307 4.11 4.51 -0.79
C ASN A 307 4.43 5.09 0.60
N PRO A 308 5.46 5.94 0.75
CA PRO A 308 5.80 6.55 2.04
C PRO A 308 4.78 7.61 2.49
N PHE A 309 3.90 8.09 1.61
CA PHE A 309 3.01 9.22 1.87
C PHE A 309 1.52 8.86 1.88
N LEU A 310 1.13 7.76 1.24
CA LEU A 310 -0.28 7.45 1.02
C LEU A 310 -0.68 6.16 1.71
N LEU A 311 -1.89 6.16 2.23
CA LEU A 311 -2.61 4.93 2.52
C LEU A 311 -3.02 4.26 1.19
N GLN A 312 -2.77 2.96 1.07
CA GLN A 312 -3.20 2.17 -0.08
C GLN A 312 -4.25 1.15 0.33
N THR A 313 -5.19 0.88 -0.57
CA THR A 313 -6.29 -0.06 -0.31
C THR A 313 -6.28 -1.18 -1.33
N ILE A 314 -6.38 -2.41 -0.83
CA ILE A 314 -6.57 -3.62 -1.60
C ILE A 314 -8.01 -4.06 -1.42
N ARG A 315 -8.71 -4.32 -2.51
CA ARG A 315 -10.07 -4.87 -2.48
C ARG A 315 -10.12 -6.10 -3.37
N SER A 316 -10.75 -7.15 -2.87
CA SER A 316 -11.02 -8.36 -3.64
C SER A 316 -11.90 -8.02 -4.86
N SER A 317 -11.64 -8.68 -5.99
CA SER A 317 -12.51 -8.65 -7.18
C SER A 317 -13.82 -9.44 -7.00
N THR A 318 -13.92 -10.29 -5.97
CA THR A 318 -15.07 -11.17 -5.77
C THR A 318 -15.97 -10.64 -4.67
N MET A 319 -17.26 -10.55 -5.00
CA MET A 319 -18.29 -9.99 -4.16
C MET A 319 -18.94 -11.07 -3.31
N MET A 320 -18.99 -10.85 -2.01
CA MET A 320 -19.76 -11.66 -1.08
C MET A 320 -21.21 -11.21 -1.13
N THR A 321 -22.13 -12.17 -1.23
CA THR A 321 -23.57 -11.88 -1.33
C THR A 321 -24.35 -12.63 -0.27
N ASN A 322 -25.53 -12.12 0.07
CA ASN A 322 -26.44 -12.77 1.01
C ASN A 322 -26.89 -14.18 0.58
N ARG A 323 -26.90 -14.47 -0.72
CA ARG A 323 -27.29 -15.78 -1.28
C ARG A 323 -26.34 -16.89 -0.84
N THR A 324 -25.06 -16.56 -0.65
CA THR A 324 -23.97 -17.52 -0.48
C THR A 324 -23.44 -17.61 0.97
N GLY A 325 -23.98 -16.82 1.90
CA GLY A 325 -23.96 -17.14 3.34
C GLY A 325 -23.11 -16.24 4.23
N VAL A 326 -22.52 -16.86 5.26
CA VAL A 326 -21.64 -16.27 6.27
C VAL A 326 -20.20 -16.39 5.76
N TRP A 327 -19.45 -15.31 5.74
CA TRP A 327 -18.14 -15.24 5.11
C TRP A 327 -17.05 -14.99 6.13
N TYR A 328 -15.85 -15.50 5.86
CA TYR A 328 -14.69 -15.27 6.71
C TYR A 328 -13.39 -15.16 5.91
N TYR A 329 -12.54 -14.23 6.32
CA TYR A 329 -11.13 -14.19 5.98
C TYR A 329 -10.35 -13.62 7.18
N GLU A 330 -9.04 -13.87 7.20
CA GLU A 330 -8.15 -13.37 8.26
C GLU A 330 -6.92 -12.69 7.64
N VAL A 331 -6.33 -11.77 8.40
CA VAL A 331 -5.16 -10.98 8.03
C VAL A 331 -4.15 -11.06 9.16
N MET A 332 -2.97 -11.58 8.87
CA MET A 332 -1.84 -11.53 9.79
C MET A 332 -1.06 -10.23 9.56
N LEU A 333 -0.81 -9.49 10.62
CA LEU A 333 0.04 -8.31 10.58
C LEU A 333 1.50 -8.75 10.49
N ILE A 334 2.18 -8.41 9.40
CA ILE A 334 3.63 -8.57 9.33
C ILE A 334 4.28 -7.40 10.05
N THR A 335 3.67 -6.20 10.00
CA THR A 335 4.16 -5.01 10.69
C THR A 335 3.17 -4.38 11.66
N SER A 336 3.70 -3.70 12.67
CA SER A 336 2.92 -2.87 13.59
C SER A 336 2.64 -1.49 12.98
N GLY A 337 1.38 -1.07 12.97
CA GLY A 337 0.97 0.24 12.49
C GLY A 337 -0.48 0.23 11.99
N VAL A 338 -0.91 1.33 11.37
CA VAL A 338 -2.32 1.50 11.00
C VAL A 338 -2.64 0.64 9.78
N VAL A 339 -3.32 -0.49 10.03
CA VAL A 339 -3.95 -1.34 9.02
C VAL A 339 -5.45 -1.42 9.31
N HIS A 340 -6.27 -1.12 8.31
CA HIS A 340 -7.72 -1.25 8.35
C HIS A 340 -8.16 -2.55 7.69
N VAL A 341 -8.66 -3.50 8.45
CA VAL A 341 -9.16 -4.79 7.92
C VAL A 341 -10.68 -4.76 7.92
N GLY A 342 -11.33 -4.95 6.78
CA GLY A 342 -12.79 -5.00 6.76
C GLY A 342 -13.43 -5.18 5.39
N TRP A 343 -14.57 -4.51 5.20
CA TRP A 343 -15.44 -4.78 4.07
C TRP A 343 -15.88 -3.49 3.39
N ALA A 344 -15.90 -3.54 2.07
CA ALA A 344 -16.27 -2.44 1.20
C ALA A 344 -17.50 -2.81 0.36
N SER A 345 -18.52 -1.98 0.33
CA SER A 345 -19.63 -2.13 -0.62
C SER A 345 -19.19 -1.80 -2.06
N PRO A 346 -19.99 -2.16 -3.09
CA PRO A 346 -19.68 -1.79 -4.49
C PRO A 346 -19.50 -0.29 -4.73
N SER A 347 -20.10 0.57 -3.89
CA SER A 347 -20.02 2.03 -4.01
C SER A 347 -18.86 2.63 -3.21
N SER A 348 -17.99 1.81 -2.60
CA SER A 348 -16.84 2.31 -1.85
C SER A 348 -15.87 3.05 -2.76
N GLN A 349 -15.39 4.20 -2.28
CA GLN A 349 -14.39 5.01 -2.95
C GLN A 349 -13.17 5.13 -2.06
N PHE A 350 -12.01 4.75 -2.57
CA PHE A 350 -10.74 4.90 -1.88
C PHE A 350 -10.02 6.09 -2.50
N ILE A 351 -9.56 7.03 -1.66
CA ILE A 351 -8.88 8.24 -2.11
C ILE A 351 -7.54 8.29 -1.38
N PRO A 352 -6.51 7.60 -1.89
CA PRO A 352 -5.19 7.54 -1.27
C PRO A 352 -4.65 8.91 -0.89
N GLU A 353 -4.82 9.92 -1.75
CA GLU A 353 -4.32 11.29 -1.58
C GLU A 353 -4.95 12.02 -0.40
N GLN A 354 -6.16 11.63 0.01
CA GLN A 354 -6.86 12.17 1.19
C GLN A 354 -6.72 11.25 2.40
N GLY A 355 -6.00 10.13 2.24
CA GLY A 355 -5.88 9.09 3.26
C GLY A 355 -7.13 8.24 3.45
N TYR A 356 -8.10 8.29 2.52
CA TYR A 356 -9.38 7.61 2.67
C TYR A 356 -9.26 6.14 2.28
N GLY A 357 -9.32 5.29 3.29
CA GLY A 357 -9.32 3.83 3.21
C GLY A 357 -10.68 3.19 3.44
N VAL A 358 -10.67 1.92 3.82
CA VAL A 358 -11.86 1.15 4.18
C VAL A 358 -12.41 1.67 5.51
N GLY A 359 -13.67 2.10 5.54
CA GLY A 359 -14.33 2.63 6.73
C GLY A 359 -14.35 4.15 6.85
N ASP A 360 -13.53 4.85 6.07
CA ASP A 360 -13.46 6.33 6.07
C ASP A 360 -14.64 7.00 5.33
N ASN A 361 -15.47 6.21 4.64
CA ASN A 361 -16.69 6.68 3.98
C ASN A 361 -17.90 5.84 4.41
N MET A 362 -19.10 6.24 3.98
CA MET A 362 -20.36 5.55 4.35
C MET A 362 -20.56 4.19 3.69
N ASN A 363 -19.65 3.79 2.79
CA ASN A 363 -19.80 2.66 1.91
C ASN A 363 -18.95 1.45 2.34
N GLY A 364 -18.26 1.53 3.47
CA GLY A 364 -17.51 0.41 4.03
C GLY A 364 -17.26 0.57 5.53
N PHE A 365 -16.65 -0.45 6.11
CA PHE A 365 -16.26 -0.45 7.52
C PHE A 365 -15.03 -1.32 7.73
N ALA A 366 -14.23 -0.99 8.74
CA ALA A 366 -13.03 -1.74 9.07
C ALA A 366 -12.66 -1.66 10.54
N PHE A 367 -11.90 -2.64 11.01
CA PHE A 367 -11.18 -2.57 12.26
C PHE A 367 -9.79 -2.00 12.05
N ASP A 368 -9.43 -1.00 12.85
CA ASP A 368 -8.12 -0.36 12.88
C ASP A 368 -7.22 -1.03 13.91
N SER A 369 -6.23 -1.76 13.40
CA SER A 369 -5.28 -2.54 14.18
C SER A 369 -4.44 -1.73 15.17
N TYR A 370 -4.08 -0.48 14.85
CA TYR A 370 -3.20 0.33 15.70
C TYR A 370 -3.97 1.07 16.79
N ARG A 371 -5.17 1.55 16.46
CA ARG A 371 -6.02 2.31 17.39
C ARG A 371 -6.99 1.42 18.18
N GLY A 372 -7.22 0.18 17.73
CA GLY A 372 -8.16 -0.74 18.36
C GLY A 372 -9.61 -0.28 18.24
N VAL A 373 -9.99 0.34 17.12
CA VAL A 373 -11.31 0.96 16.89
C VAL A 373 -11.99 0.42 15.64
N LEU A 374 -13.32 0.54 15.58
CA LEU A 374 -14.06 0.34 14.33
C LEU A 374 -14.27 1.67 13.60
N TRP A 375 -13.95 1.67 12.32
CA TRP A 375 -14.24 2.75 11.39
C TRP A 375 -15.48 2.43 10.56
N THR A 376 -16.42 3.37 10.52
CA THR A 376 -17.53 3.39 9.56
C THR A 376 -17.98 4.82 9.34
N SER A 377 -18.37 5.16 8.11
CA SER A 377 -18.90 6.50 7.80
C SER A 377 -17.97 7.65 8.21
N GLY A 378 -16.64 7.41 8.16
CA GLY A 378 -15.64 8.40 8.55
C GLY A 378 -15.53 8.65 10.05
N LYS A 379 -16.11 7.78 10.89
CA LYS A 379 -16.08 7.89 12.35
C LYS A 379 -15.40 6.67 12.97
N ALA A 380 -14.50 6.94 13.91
CA ALA A 380 -13.94 5.94 14.80
C ALA A 380 -14.86 5.72 16.00
N VAL A 381 -15.18 4.46 16.30
CA VAL A 381 -15.90 4.04 17.50
C VAL A 381 -15.00 3.15 18.32
N TYR A 382 -14.80 3.53 19.58
CA TYR A 382 -13.95 2.84 20.53
C TYR A 382 -14.77 1.80 21.31
N PRO A 383 -14.19 0.64 21.67
CA PRO A 383 -14.81 -0.26 22.64
C PRO A 383 -14.91 0.41 24.02
N ASP A 384 -15.84 -0.05 24.86
CA ASP A 384 -16.09 0.56 26.18
C ASP A 384 -14.93 0.28 27.15
N ASP A 385 -14.34 -0.92 27.06
CA ASP A 385 -13.16 -1.34 27.82
C ASP A 385 -11.92 -1.43 26.92
N ASN A 386 -10.75 -1.00 27.44
CA ASN A 386 -9.39 -1.05 26.86
C ASN A 386 -9.27 -1.47 25.37
N PRO A 387 -8.97 -0.54 24.45
CA PRO A 387 -8.85 -0.87 23.03
C PRO A 387 -7.77 -1.94 22.78
N ILE A 388 -8.12 -2.96 21.99
CA ILE A 388 -7.19 -4.02 21.60
C ILE A 388 -6.26 -3.46 20.51
N VAL A 389 -5.08 -3.00 20.93
CA VAL A 389 -4.00 -2.59 20.02
C VAL A 389 -3.27 -3.84 19.54
N CYS A 390 -3.26 -4.02 18.21
CA CYS A 390 -2.60 -5.13 17.56
C CYS A 390 -1.15 -4.79 17.22
N HIS A 391 -0.31 -5.80 17.26
CA HIS A 391 1.11 -5.73 16.94
C HIS A 391 1.45 -6.71 15.83
N ALA A 392 2.66 -6.58 15.29
CA ALA A 392 3.22 -7.57 14.38
C ALA A 392 3.09 -9.00 14.92
N GLY A 393 2.63 -9.91 14.06
CA GLY A 393 2.33 -11.30 14.40
C GLY A 393 0.87 -11.56 14.79
N ASP A 394 0.10 -10.53 15.17
CA ASP A 394 -1.31 -10.70 15.49
C ASP A 394 -2.14 -11.01 14.23
N VAL A 395 -3.19 -11.81 14.41
CA VAL A 395 -4.12 -12.23 13.35
C VAL A 395 -5.49 -11.60 13.58
N ILE A 396 -5.94 -10.82 12.60
CA ILE A 396 -7.24 -10.18 12.58
C ILE A 396 -8.19 -10.98 11.69
N GLY A 397 -9.19 -11.62 12.31
CA GLY A 397 -10.27 -12.31 11.63
C GLY A 397 -11.49 -11.41 11.43
N THR A 398 -12.22 -11.59 10.34
CA THR A 398 -13.50 -10.88 10.14
C THR A 398 -14.58 -11.80 9.58
N LEU A 399 -15.72 -11.86 10.28
CA LEU A 399 -16.87 -12.70 9.97
C LEU A 399 -18.04 -11.84 9.53
N LEU A 400 -18.40 -11.94 8.26
CA LEU A 400 -19.50 -11.20 7.65
C LEU A 400 -20.72 -12.10 7.48
N ASN A 401 -21.78 -11.82 8.22
CA ASN A 401 -23.07 -12.51 8.13
C ASN A 401 -24.11 -11.65 7.40
N LEU A 402 -24.12 -11.74 6.07
CA LEU A 402 -25.09 -11.00 5.25
C LEU A 402 -26.53 -11.50 5.39
N LYS A 403 -26.76 -12.70 5.94
CA LYS A 403 -28.11 -13.22 6.18
C LYS A 403 -28.76 -12.59 7.42
N LYS A 404 -27.97 -12.43 8.48
CA LYS A 404 -28.41 -11.81 9.73
C LYS A 404 -28.10 -10.31 9.79
N GLY A 405 -27.42 -9.77 8.78
CA GLY A 405 -27.12 -8.35 8.68
C GLY A 405 -26.11 -7.88 9.72
N TYR A 406 -25.02 -8.62 9.96
CA TYR A 406 -23.96 -8.13 10.84
C TYR A 406 -22.56 -8.56 10.40
N CYS A 407 -21.54 -7.88 10.91
CA CYS A 407 -20.15 -8.29 10.84
C CYS A 407 -19.49 -8.25 12.22
N SER A 408 -18.61 -9.20 12.51
CA SER A 408 -17.83 -9.27 13.74
C SER A 408 -16.34 -9.43 13.45
N PHE A 409 -15.50 -8.95 14.35
CA PHE A 409 -14.05 -8.96 14.21
C PHE A 409 -13.42 -9.73 15.36
N PHE A 410 -12.25 -10.32 15.10
CA PHE A 410 -11.54 -11.18 16.01
C PHE A 410 -10.05 -10.80 16.00
N VAL A 411 -9.41 -10.76 17.15
CA VAL A 411 -7.95 -10.64 17.28
C VAL A 411 -7.44 -11.92 17.94
N ASN A 412 -6.56 -12.65 17.26
CA ASN A 412 -6.02 -13.93 17.72
C ASN A 412 -7.13 -14.93 18.13
N GLY A 413 -8.23 -14.94 17.37
CA GLY A 413 -9.39 -15.80 17.61
C GLY A 413 -10.34 -15.32 18.71
N GLN A 414 -10.00 -14.26 19.46
CA GLN A 414 -10.88 -13.64 20.44
C GLN A 414 -11.75 -12.58 19.78
N GLU A 415 -13.07 -12.68 19.95
CA GLU A 415 -14.02 -11.73 19.39
C GLU A 415 -13.92 -10.37 20.11
N ILE A 416 -13.90 -9.28 19.36
CA ILE A 416 -13.96 -7.94 19.93
C ILE A 416 -15.41 -7.57 20.30
N GLU A 417 -15.57 -6.66 21.26
CA GLU A 417 -16.88 -6.24 21.78
C GLU A 417 -17.76 -5.54 20.72
N LEU A 418 -17.13 -4.85 19.78
CA LEU A 418 -17.82 -4.10 18.75
C LEU A 418 -18.23 -4.99 17.56
N SER A 419 -19.38 -4.69 16.99
CA SER A 419 -19.85 -5.28 15.74
C SER A 419 -20.46 -4.24 14.81
N ILE A 420 -20.59 -4.58 13.54
CA ILE A 420 -21.25 -3.73 12.55
C ILE A 420 -22.60 -4.34 12.22
N GLU A 421 -23.67 -3.56 12.36
CA GLU A 421 -25.00 -3.90 11.87
C GLU A 421 -25.18 -3.39 10.43
N LEU A 422 -25.77 -4.23 9.59
CA LEU A 422 -25.97 -4.03 8.16
C LEU A 422 -27.46 -4.00 7.86
N THR A 423 -28.03 -2.80 7.78
CA THR A 423 -29.49 -2.63 7.60
C THR A 423 -29.96 -2.92 6.17
N SER A 424 -29.11 -2.70 5.17
CA SER A 424 -29.48 -2.87 3.75
C SER A 424 -28.35 -3.39 2.85
N ALA A 425 -27.17 -3.69 3.40
CA ALA A 425 -26.05 -4.21 2.63
C ALA A 425 -26.27 -5.69 2.27
N THR A 426 -26.42 -5.98 0.98
CA THR A 426 -26.57 -7.35 0.46
C THR A 426 -25.31 -7.87 -0.24
N GLN A 427 -24.32 -6.98 -0.42
CA GLN A 427 -23.14 -7.17 -1.25
C GLN A 427 -21.96 -6.44 -0.64
N MET A 428 -20.87 -7.18 -0.36
CA MET A 428 -19.66 -6.62 0.22
C MET A 428 -18.42 -7.30 -0.37
N PHE A 429 -17.31 -6.59 -0.42
CA PHE A 429 -16.01 -7.08 -0.85
C PHE A 429 -15.05 -7.07 0.34
N PRO A 430 -14.27 -8.14 0.54
CA PRO A 430 -13.10 -8.09 1.41
C PRO A 430 -12.18 -6.94 1.00
N ALA A 431 -11.77 -6.11 1.94
CA ALA A 431 -10.91 -4.98 1.68
C ALA A 431 -9.96 -4.72 2.86
N VAL A 432 -8.74 -4.30 2.55
CA VAL A 432 -7.73 -3.94 3.55
C VAL A 432 -7.03 -2.67 3.13
N SER A 433 -6.92 -1.69 4.03
CA SER A 433 -6.10 -0.50 3.83
C SER A 433 -4.86 -0.54 4.70
N LEU A 434 -3.74 -0.09 4.14
CA LEU A 434 -2.44 -0.07 4.79
C LEU A 434 -1.90 1.35 4.74
N THR A 435 -1.49 1.92 5.87
CA THR A 435 -0.65 3.13 5.83
C THR A 435 0.74 2.81 5.29
N SER A 436 1.51 3.86 5.03
CA SER A 436 2.88 3.77 4.56
C SER A 436 3.71 2.74 5.34
N HIS A 437 4.46 1.92 4.62
CA HIS A 437 5.44 0.96 5.14
C HIS A 437 4.84 -0.23 5.89
N GLN A 438 3.51 -0.36 5.90
CA GLN A 438 2.84 -1.49 6.51
C GLN A 438 2.85 -2.72 5.60
N GLN A 439 2.90 -3.89 6.22
CA GLN A 439 2.92 -5.19 5.57
C GLN A 439 1.96 -6.16 6.25
N ILE A 440 1.31 -6.98 5.43
CA ILE A 440 0.33 -7.97 5.89
C ILE A 440 0.41 -9.25 5.05
N ALA A 441 -0.15 -10.33 5.60
CA ALA A 441 -0.48 -11.54 4.86
C ALA A 441 -1.97 -11.84 5.00
N ILE A 442 -2.69 -11.97 3.90
CA ILE A 442 -4.12 -12.27 3.88
C ILE A 442 -4.34 -13.75 3.61
N ASN A 443 -5.21 -14.39 4.40
CA ASN A 443 -5.73 -15.74 4.18
C ASN A 443 -7.23 -15.67 3.85
N TYR A 444 -7.58 -15.95 2.59
CA TYR A 444 -8.99 -16.01 2.15
C TYR A 444 -9.64 -17.38 2.36
N GLY A 445 -8.93 -18.30 3.04
CA GLY A 445 -9.37 -19.66 3.37
C GLY A 445 -9.07 -20.71 2.31
N ASP A 446 -8.08 -20.44 1.46
CA ASP A 446 -7.43 -21.43 0.61
C ASP A 446 -6.45 -22.31 1.40
N ARG A 447 -6.27 -22.00 2.69
CA ARG A 447 -5.41 -22.69 3.67
C ARG A 447 -6.12 -22.91 4.99
N PRO A 448 -5.57 -23.75 5.88
CA PRO A 448 -5.97 -23.77 7.28
C PRO A 448 -5.92 -22.36 7.88
N TRP A 449 -6.92 -22.03 8.70
CA TRP A 449 -6.96 -20.78 9.43
C TRP A 449 -5.88 -20.76 10.53
N PHE A 450 -5.24 -19.62 10.73
CA PHE A 450 -4.46 -19.35 11.93
C PHE A 450 -5.40 -19.32 13.14
N CYS A 451 -6.53 -18.63 13.00
CA CYS A 451 -7.55 -18.49 14.02
C CYS A 451 -8.92 -18.86 13.43
N PRO A 452 -9.39 -20.11 13.59
CA PRO A 452 -10.65 -20.55 13.00
C PRO A 452 -11.86 -19.71 13.45
N PRO A 453 -12.84 -19.45 12.56
CA PRO A 453 -14.04 -18.71 12.93
C PRO A 453 -14.87 -19.48 13.97
N PRO A 454 -15.61 -18.79 14.87
CA PRO A 454 -16.40 -19.41 15.94
C PRO A 454 -17.63 -20.19 15.43
N MET A 455 -17.96 -20.05 14.15
CA MET A 455 -19.04 -20.76 13.49
C MET A 455 -18.64 -21.15 12.08
N LYS A 456 -19.39 -22.09 11.47
CA LYS A 456 -19.18 -22.50 10.08
C LYS A 456 -19.36 -21.29 9.16
N ALA A 457 -18.26 -20.78 8.62
CA ALA A 457 -18.23 -19.72 7.64
C ALA A 457 -17.68 -20.25 6.32
N THR A 458 -18.21 -19.72 5.23
CA THR A 458 -17.72 -19.96 3.88
C THR A 458 -16.41 -19.18 3.69
N PRO A 459 -15.31 -19.85 3.31
CA PRO A 459 -14.09 -19.18 2.90
C PRO A 459 -14.35 -18.21 1.75
N VAL A 460 -13.82 -17.00 1.82
CA VAL A 460 -13.91 -16.01 0.72
C VAL A 460 -13.35 -16.59 -0.60
N CYS A 461 -12.33 -17.45 -0.52
CA CYS A 461 -11.72 -18.06 -1.70
C CYS A 461 -12.66 -19.05 -2.44
N SER A 462 -13.78 -19.48 -1.84
CA SER A 462 -14.63 -20.55 -2.41
C SER A 462 -15.32 -20.13 -3.71
N LEU A 463 -15.75 -18.87 -3.81
CA LEU A 463 -16.41 -18.33 -5.01
C LEU A 463 -15.49 -18.25 -6.23
N TYR A 464 -14.19 -18.17 -6.01
CA TYR A 464 -13.20 -18.25 -7.09
C TYR A 464 -13.15 -19.64 -7.73
N LYS A 465 -13.40 -20.69 -6.93
CA LYS A 465 -13.43 -22.07 -7.42
C LYS A 465 -14.70 -22.35 -8.23
N GLU A 466 -15.84 -21.80 -7.84
CA GLU A 466 -17.11 -21.98 -8.57
C GLU A 466 -17.14 -21.23 -9.91
N ARG A 467 -16.61 -20.00 -9.98
CA ARG A 467 -16.53 -19.24 -11.24
C ARG A 467 -15.67 -19.93 -12.30
N GLN A 468 -14.61 -20.65 -11.91
CA GLN A 468 -13.74 -21.37 -12.85
C GLN A 468 -14.34 -22.69 -13.36
N VAL A 469 -15.28 -23.30 -12.63
CA VAL A 469 -15.88 -24.59 -13.03
C VAL A 469 -17.09 -24.41 -13.94
N ASN A 470 -17.80 -23.27 -13.83
CA ASN A 470 -19.01 -22.98 -14.61
C ASN A 470 -18.78 -22.11 -15.87
N TYR A 471 -17.54 -21.83 -16.24
CA TYR A 471 -17.19 -21.25 -17.53
C TYR A 471 -16.28 -22.24 -18.28
N PRO A 472 -16.73 -22.91 -19.37
CA PRO A 472 -15.77 -23.26 -20.41
C PRO A 472 -15.13 -21.96 -20.89
N ASP A 473 -13.84 -21.98 -21.22
CA ASP A 473 -13.06 -20.85 -21.75
C ASP A 473 -13.90 -19.92 -22.65
N ILE A 474 -14.45 -18.87 -22.05
CA ILE A 474 -14.95 -17.70 -22.75
C ILE A 474 -14.11 -16.58 -22.17
N SER A 475 -13.03 -16.26 -22.87
CA SER A 475 -12.21 -15.08 -22.63
C SER A 475 -13.12 -13.87 -22.40
N ASP A 476 -12.99 -13.22 -21.25
CA ASP A 476 -13.58 -11.92 -20.98
C ASP A 476 -13.18 -10.96 -22.11
N ASN A 477 -14.14 -10.61 -22.97
CA ASN A 477 -13.91 -9.78 -24.16
C ASN A 477 -13.55 -8.33 -23.81
N ASP A 478 -13.70 -7.92 -22.55
CA ASP A 478 -13.35 -6.56 -22.08
C ASP A 478 -11.85 -6.40 -21.81
N ASP A 479 -11.14 -7.50 -21.51
CA ASP A 479 -9.67 -7.52 -21.39
C ASP A 479 -8.94 -7.44 -22.74
N LEU A 480 -9.72 -7.46 -23.83
CA LEU A 480 -9.23 -7.28 -25.19
C LEU A 480 -9.45 -5.85 -25.69
N LEU A 481 -9.91 -4.87 -24.89
CA LEU A 481 -10.20 -3.50 -25.36
C LEU A 481 -9.11 -2.48 -25.02
N CYS A 482 -8.73 -1.64 -25.98
CA CYS A 482 -7.69 -0.62 -25.88
C CYS A 482 -7.84 0.24 -24.62
N ILE A 483 -6.77 0.37 -23.83
CA ILE A 483 -6.79 1.14 -22.57
C ILE A 483 -6.98 2.65 -22.75
N LEU A 484 -6.88 3.16 -23.98
CA LEU A 484 -7.04 4.59 -24.29
C LEU A 484 -8.50 4.95 -24.59
N CYS A 485 -9.19 4.13 -25.39
CA CYS A 485 -10.55 4.44 -25.84
C CYS A 485 -11.62 3.49 -25.31
N TYR A 486 -11.24 2.33 -24.75
CA TYR A 486 -12.16 1.28 -24.29
C TYR A 486 -13.20 0.85 -25.35
N ALA A 487 -12.90 1.08 -26.64
CA ALA A 487 -13.85 0.88 -27.75
C ALA A 487 -13.32 -0.06 -28.84
N GLU A 488 -12.01 -0.08 -29.08
CA GLU A 488 -11.38 -0.94 -30.11
C GLU A 488 -10.54 -2.05 -29.47
N PRO A 489 -10.23 -3.16 -30.16
CA PRO A 489 -9.41 -4.22 -29.59
C PRO A 489 -7.94 -3.84 -29.38
N ARG A 490 -7.29 -4.41 -28.37
CA ARG A 490 -5.85 -4.37 -28.04
C ARG A 490 -5.06 -5.18 -29.06
N ASP A 491 -4.95 -4.68 -30.28
CA ASP A 491 -4.38 -5.39 -31.41
C ASP A 491 -2.99 -4.89 -31.83
N THR A 492 -2.38 -3.95 -31.10
CA THR A 492 -1.13 -3.30 -31.52
C THR A 492 -0.03 -3.37 -30.47
N THR A 493 1.14 -3.87 -30.89
CA THR A 493 2.39 -3.92 -30.12
C THR A 493 3.28 -2.72 -30.47
N LEU A 494 3.74 -1.98 -29.45
CA LEU A 494 4.67 -0.86 -29.59
C LEU A 494 6.12 -1.30 -29.36
N TYR A 495 7.05 -0.92 -30.23
CA TYR A 495 8.48 -1.21 -30.09
C TYR A 495 9.28 0.06 -29.76
N PRO A 496 10.29 -0.02 -28.86
CA PRO A 496 10.89 -1.26 -28.32
C PRO A 496 10.29 -1.78 -27.02
N CYS A 497 9.33 -1.07 -26.41
CA CYS A 497 8.82 -1.38 -25.08
C CYS A 497 7.89 -2.61 -24.98
N LEU A 498 7.48 -3.17 -26.12
CA LEU A 498 6.60 -4.35 -26.25
C LEU A 498 5.25 -4.22 -25.55
N HIS A 499 4.76 -3.00 -25.29
CA HIS A 499 3.43 -2.81 -24.73
C HIS A 499 2.35 -3.11 -25.78
N GLU A 500 1.34 -3.90 -25.37
CA GLU A 500 0.31 -4.45 -26.27
C GLU A 500 -1.10 -4.04 -25.87
N GLN A 501 -1.23 -3.05 -24.99
CA GLN A 501 -2.49 -2.66 -24.37
C GLN A 501 -3.32 -1.70 -25.22
N PHE A 502 -2.95 -1.50 -26.48
CA PHE A 502 -3.50 -0.46 -27.33
C PHE A 502 -4.05 -1.00 -28.64
N GLY A 503 -5.07 -0.31 -29.16
CA GLY A 503 -5.58 -0.55 -30.49
C GLY A 503 -4.92 0.35 -31.54
N GLN A 504 -5.03 -0.10 -32.78
CA GLN A 504 -4.34 0.48 -33.91
C GLN A 504 -4.72 1.94 -34.17
N SER A 505 -5.98 2.33 -33.98
CA SER A 505 -6.42 3.70 -34.25
C SER A 505 -5.89 4.66 -33.18
N CYS A 506 -5.93 4.27 -31.91
CA CYS A 506 -5.47 5.11 -30.79
C CYS A 506 -3.97 5.37 -30.80
N VAL A 507 -3.16 4.42 -31.28
CA VAL A 507 -1.69 4.60 -31.32
C VAL A 507 -1.18 5.21 -32.61
N LYS A 508 -2.02 5.43 -33.63
CA LYS A 508 -1.59 5.88 -34.96
C LYS A 508 -0.74 7.16 -34.90
N SER A 509 -1.17 8.12 -34.10
CA SER A 509 -0.55 9.46 -33.98
C SER A 509 0.49 9.57 -32.86
N LEU A 510 0.63 8.55 -32.01
CA LEU A 510 1.54 8.60 -30.85
C LEU A 510 3.00 8.49 -31.27
N LYS A 511 3.84 9.39 -30.76
CA LYS A 511 5.31 9.35 -30.92
C LYS A 511 6.00 8.65 -29.75
N THR A 512 5.36 8.66 -28.57
CA THR A 512 5.85 8.03 -27.34
C THR A 512 4.79 7.11 -26.75
N CYS A 513 5.24 6.03 -26.09
CA CYS A 513 4.34 5.06 -25.45
C CYS A 513 3.67 5.68 -24.21
N PRO A 514 2.33 5.65 -24.07
CA PRO A 514 1.65 6.21 -22.90
C PRO A 514 2.03 5.58 -21.55
N LEU A 515 2.48 4.32 -21.56
CA LEU A 515 2.77 3.55 -20.34
C LEU A 515 4.19 3.76 -19.82
N CYS A 516 5.17 3.86 -20.72
CA CYS A 516 6.60 3.94 -20.35
C CYS A 516 7.32 5.15 -20.92
N ARG A 517 6.63 5.98 -21.71
CA ARG A 517 7.13 7.20 -22.36
C ARG A 517 8.31 7.01 -23.33
N MET A 518 8.70 5.77 -23.58
CA MET A 518 9.70 5.40 -24.57
C MET A 518 9.23 5.79 -25.98
N GLU A 519 10.15 6.30 -26.81
CA GLU A 519 9.87 6.60 -28.22
C GLU A 519 9.44 5.34 -28.98
N ILE A 520 8.39 5.49 -29.79
CA ILE A 520 7.83 4.38 -30.57
C ILE A 520 8.51 4.38 -31.93
N TYR A 521 9.45 3.46 -32.14
CA TYR A 521 10.13 3.29 -33.42
C TYR A 521 9.32 2.43 -34.40
N LYS A 522 8.46 1.53 -33.89
CA LYS A 522 7.64 0.64 -34.74
C LYS A 522 6.35 0.24 -34.03
N LYS A 523 5.27 0.13 -34.80
CA LYS A 523 3.93 -0.31 -34.36
C LYS A 523 3.55 -1.53 -35.18
N LYS A 524 3.22 -2.65 -34.54
CA LYS A 524 2.88 -3.90 -35.24
C LYS A 524 1.50 -4.39 -34.82
N LYS A 525 0.62 -4.61 -35.80
CA LYS A 525 -0.69 -5.24 -35.58
C LYS A 525 -0.53 -6.75 -35.38
N LYS A 526 -1.24 -7.31 -34.41
CA LYS A 526 -1.38 -8.76 -34.22
C LYS A 526 -2.45 -9.30 -35.18
N ASN A 527 -2.10 -10.31 -35.97
CA ASN A 527 -3.10 -11.06 -36.73
C ASN A 527 -3.82 -12.01 -35.77
N LYS A 528 -5.16 -12.03 -35.80
CA LYS A 528 -5.97 -12.99 -35.02
C LYS A 528 -5.53 -14.43 -35.33
N TYR A 529 -5.55 -15.27 -34.29
CA TYR A 529 -5.40 -16.72 -34.39
C TYR A 529 -6.21 -17.27 -35.57
N ALA A 530 -5.54 -17.95 -36.50
CA ALA A 530 -6.19 -18.87 -37.41
C ALA A 530 -6.72 -20.03 -36.56
N GLY A 531 -8.03 -20.10 -36.37
CA GLY A 531 -8.69 -21.22 -35.70
C GLY A 531 -8.44 -22.51 -36.48
N GLY A 532 -8.01 -23.56 -35.78
CA GLY A 532 -8.03 -24.92 -36.30
C GLY A 532 -9.48 -25.41 -36.41
N GLU A 533 -10.13 -25.12 -37.53
CA GLU A 533 -11.24 -25.94 -38.01
C GLU A 533 -10.67 -27.28 -38.49
N THR A 534 -10.75 -28.34 -37.68
CA THR A 534 -10.77 -29.70 -38.25
C THR A 534 -12.16 -29.94 -38.82
N LYS A 535 -12.33 -29.59 -40.10
CA LYS A 535 -13.45 -30.07 -40.92
C LYS A 535 -13.28 -31.57 -41.15
N ALA A 536 -14.31 -32.32 -40.79
CA ALA A 536 -14.58 -33.61 -41.38
C ALA A 536 -14.65 -33.47 -42.90
N ASN A 537 -13.87 -34.29 -43.62
CA ASN A 537 -14.11 -34.65 -45.00
C ASN A 537 -13.72 -36.12 -45.15
N ASP A 538 -14.74 -36.97 -45.25
CA ASP A 538 -14.64 -38.30 -45.84
C ASP A 538 -14.23 -38.17 -47.31
N ILE A 539 -13.17 -38.86 -47.73
CA ILE A 539 -13.07 -39.46 -49.07
C ILE A 539 -12.38 -40.82 -48.94
N ARG A 540 -13.16 -41.89 -49.20
CA ARG A 540 -12.66 -43.09 -49.87
C ARG A 540 -12.30 -42.69 -51.31
N LEU A 541 -11.02 -42.89 -51.63
CA LEU A 541 -10.36 -42.84 -52.95
C LEU A 541 -10.29 -41.47 -53.64
#